data_AF-A0A957F2N3-F1
#
_entry.id   AF-A0A957F2N3-F1
#
_cell.length_a   1.000
_cell.length_b   1.000
_cell.length_c   1.000
_cell.angle_alpha   90.00
_cell.angle_beta   90.00
_cell.angle_gamma   90.00
#
_symmetry.space_group_name_H-M   'P 1'
#
loop_
_entity.id
_entity.type
_entity.pdbx_description
1 polymer ?
#
loop_
_entity_poly.entity_id
_entity_poly.type
_entity_poly.pdbx_seq_one_letter_code
_entity_poly.pdbx_strand_id
1 'polypeptide(L)'
;ILIDDDDPAPTSTPSGATSTPTPGVFVDQYEPNDSLADSYTTAAGATGLCNATLWPSGDVDYFRFVGKKDARYRVFTHDLQAGLDTRLTIYGPDGNVIGQNDDAEDTSRASEVIFTAPKDGFYFARVENLAPGDATNRTYCFEIDELDRPTATPSNTPVAGADECEFNSKIEFACEIGVGQTLSMSFVPTLGSSQDTDIFKLWMKPNITYTCETLNLAAVTDTNMIFLDRNGND
;
A
#
# COMPACT_ATOMS: atom_id res chain seq x y z
N ILE A 1 65.75 -17.33 51.42
CA ILE A 1 65.17 -18.29 50.45
C ILE A 1 63.78 -18.59 50.96
N LEU A 2 62.80 -17.87 50.43
CA LEU A 2 61.37 -18.07 50.71
C LEU A 2 60.90 -19.06 49.63
N ILE A 3 60.37 -20.20 50.07
CA ILE A 3 59.77 -21.22 49.20
C ILE A 3 58.28 -20.91 49.23
N ASP A 4 57.75 -20.49 48.09
CA ASP A 4 56.33 -20.30 47.84
C ASP A 4 55.70 -21.66 47.54
N ASP A 5 54.57 -21.95 48.20
CA ASP A 5 53.83 -23.20 48.14
C ASP A 5 52.60 -22.98 47.25
N ASP A 6 52.74 -23.31 45.96
CA ASP A 6 51.69 -23.19 44.95
C ASP A 6 51.14 -24.60 44.66
N ASP A 7 50.07 -24.97 45.37
CA ASP A 7 49.27 -26.17 45.14
C ASP A 7 48.12 -25.85 44.15
N PRO A 8 48.13 -26.37 42.91
CA PRO A 8 47.02 -26.16 42.00
C PRO A 8 45.86 -27.11 42.31
N ALA A 9 44.72 -26.53 42.72
CA ALA A 9 43.43 -27.22 42.87
C ALA A 9 43.01 -27.97 41.59
N PRO A 10 42.30 -29.12 41.70
CA PRO A 10 41.91 -29.90 40.53
C PRO A 10 40.86 -29.18 39.68
N THR A 11 41.17 -28.98 38.40
CA THR A 11 40.28 -28.45 37.37
C THR A 11 39.13 -29.41 37.11
N SER A 12 37.90 -29.02 37.48
CA SER A 12 36.68 -29.73 37.07
C SER A 12 36.44 -29.51 35.57
N THR A 13 36.50 -30.58 34.78
CA THR A 13 36.07 -30.61 33.38
C THR A 13 34.59 -30.20 33.27
N PRO A 14 34.21 -29.19 32.48
CA PRO A 14 32.80 -28.96 32.20
C PRO A 14 32.28 -30.07 31.29
N SER A 15 31.38 -30.90 31.82
CA SER A 15 30.56 -31.81 31.02
C SER A 15 29.70 -30.96 30.10
N GLY A 16 30.00 -30.99 28.79
CA GLY A 16 29.23 -30.30 27.78
C GLY A 16 27.78 -30.76 27.80
N ALA A 17 26.91 -29.97 28.40
CA ALA A 17 25.49 -30.08 28.18
C ALA A 17 25.25 -29.66 26.73
N THR A 18 24.83 -30.61 25.91
CA THR A 18 24.26 -30.33 24.60
C THR A 18 22.97 -29.55 24.85
N SER A 19 23.03 -28.22 24.80
CA SER A 19 21.84 -27.40 24.74
C SER A 19 21.15 -27.74 23.42
N THR A 20 20.07 -28.52 23.48
CA THR A 20 19.09 -28.54 22.41
C THR A 20 18.70 -27.08 22.16
N PRO A 21 18.83 -26.53 20.93
CA PRO A 21 18.35 -25.18 20.70
C PRO A 21 16.86 -25.20 21.01
N THR A 22 16.45 -24.46 22.04
CA THR A 22 15.05 -24.08 22.20
C THR A 22 14.63 -23.53 20.84
N PRO A 23 13.56 -24.06 20.19
CA PRO A 23 13.08 -23.47 18.96
C PRO A 23 12.92 -21.98 19.20
N GLY A 24 13.71 -21.18 18.50
CA GLY A 24 13.69 -19.73 18.68
C GLY A 24 12.27 -19.25 18.43
N VAL A 25 11.78 -18.38 19.32
CA VAL A 25 10.57 -17.63 19.03
C VAL A 25 10.84 -16.81 17.77
N PHE A 26 9.97 -16.95 16.77
CA PHE A 26 10.04 -16.18 15.54
C PHE A 26 9.35 -14.83 15.76
N VAL A 27 10.14 -13.75 15.75
CA VAL A 27 9.67 -12.38 15.56
C VAL A 27 9.79 -12.12 14.06
N ASP A 28 8.69 -11.72 13.44
CA ASP A 28 8.67 -11.53 11.98
C ASP A 28 9.39 -10.23 11.54
N GLN A 29 9.46 -10.00 10.23
CA GLN A 29 10.19 -8.88 9.64
C GLN A 29 9.44 -7.54 9.67
N TYR A 30 8.15 -7.55 10.02
CA TYR A 30 7.26 -6.40 10.05
C TYR A 30 7.25 -5.72 11.43
N GLU A 31 7.94 -6.30 12.40
CA GLU A 31 8.05 -5.84 13.78
C GLU A 31 9.15 -4.78 13.98
N PRO A 32 8.99 -3.83 14.92
CA PRO A 32 7.84 -3.65 15.81
C PRO A 32 6.64 -3.01 15.10
N ASN A 33 5.41 -3.44 15.39
CA ASN A 33 4.21 -2.82 14.84
C ASN A 33 2.99 -2.79 15.80
N ASP A 34 3.21 -2.93 17.12
CA ASP A 34 2.18 -2.94 18.18
C ASP A 34 1.41 -1.62 18.37
N SER A 35 1.75 -0.57 17.62
CA SER A 35 1.21 0.77 17.80
C SER A 35 0.98 1.50 16.48
N LEU A 36 0.07 2.47 16.47
CA LEU A 36 -0.15 3.35 15.31
C LEU A 36 1.12 4.12 14.89
N ALA A 37 2.03 4.40 15.82
CA ALA A 37 3.27 5.11 15.52
C ALA A 37 4.29 4.18 14.83
N ASP A 38 4.28 2.90 15.22
CA ASP A 38 5.21 1.87 14.74
C ASP A 38 4.64 1.06 13.56
N SER A 39 3.42 1.39 13.12
CA SER A 39 2.71 0.65 12.07
C SER A 39 3.56 0.37 10.82
N TYR A 40 3.53 -0.87 10.33
CA TYR A 40 4.23 -1.25 9.12
C TYR A 40 3.56 -0.66 7.87
N THR A 41 4.34 -0.05 6.97
CA THR A 41 3.80 0.64 5.79
C THR A 41 3.68 -0.30 4.60
N THR A 42 2.51 -0.35 3.99
CA THR A 42 2.26 -1.06 2.71
C THR A 42 1.34 -0.24 1.81
N ALA A 43 0.94 -0.77 0.65
CA ALA A 43 0.08 -0.12 -0.31
C ALA A 43 -0.97 -1.09 -0.86
N ALA A 44 -2.10 -0.55 -1.32
CA ALA A 44 -3.08 -1.34 -2.05
C ALA A 44 -2.47 -1.90 -3.35
N GLY A 45 -2.69 -3.18 -3.64
CA GLY A 45 -2.11 -3.90 -4.77
C GLY A 45 -0.62 -4.23 -4.63
N ALA A 46 0.00 -3.97 -3.48
CA ALA A 46 1.35 -4.45 -3.18
C ALA A 46 1.35 -5.98 -2.94
N THR A 47 2.54 -6.59 -2.97
CA THR A 47 2.69 -7.99 -2.56
C THR A 47 2.20 -8.19 -1.12
N GLY A 48 1.38 -9.22 -0.91
CA GLY A 48 0.87 -9.59 0.41
C GLY A 48 1.99 -9.80 1.44
N LEU A 49 1.73 -9.33 2.66
CA LEU A 49 2.64 -9.44 3.80
C LEU A 49 2.42 -10.80 4.48
N CYS A 50 3.15 -11.80 4.03
CA CYS A 50 3.06 -13.17 4.55
C CYS A 50 4.14 -13.48 5.59
N ASN A 51 3.91 -14.57 6.34
CA ASN A 51 4.73 -15.00 7.48
C ASN A 51 4.72 -14.00 8.64
N ALA A 52 3.66 -13.19 8.75
CA ALA A 52 3.43 -12.34 9.91
C ALA A 52 2.99 -13.20 11.10
N THR A 53 3.35 -12.81 12.32
CA THR A 53 3.06 -13.50 13.57
C THR A 53 2.39 -12.56 14.56
N LEU A 54 1.38 -13.05 15.28
CA LEU A 54 0.75 -12.35 16.40
C LEU A 54 1.35 -12.87 17.71
N TRP A 55 2.59 -12.50 17.99
CA TRP A 55 3.35 -12.93 19.16
C TRP A 55 4.13 -11.78 19.79
N PRO A 56 4.11 -11.61 21.13
CA PRO A 56 3.63 -12.53 22.16
C PRO A 56 2.10 -12.55 22.35
N SER A 57 1.61 -13.28 23.36
CA SER A 57 0.18 -13.23 23.70
C SER A 57 -0.25 -11.79 24.01
N GLY A 58 -1.26 -11.31 23.30
CA GLY A 58 -1.75 -9.93 23.40
C GLY A 58 -1.16 -8.98 22.35
N ASP A 59 -0.32 -9.49 21.46
CA ASP A 59 0.23 -8.76 20.31
C ASP A 59 -0.85 -8.29 19.33
N VAL A 60 -0.58 -7.16 18.68
CA VAL A 60 -1.50 -6.38 17.85
C VAL A 60 -0.79 -5.73 16.67
N ASP A 61 -0.86 -6.32 15.50
CA ASP A 61 -0.19 -5.75 14.34
C ASP A 61 -0.94 -4.54 13.78
N TYR A 62 -0.27 -3.40 13.70
CA TYR A 62 -0.74 -2.25 12.93
C TYR A 62 -0.05 -2.16 11.57
N PHE A 63 -0.86 -2.11 10.51
CA PHE A 63 -0.41 -1.77 9.16
C PHE A 63 -0.99 -0.41 8.75
N ARG A 64 -0.28 0.34 7.91
CA ARG A 64 -0.79 1.58 7.32
C ARG A 64 -0.64 1.63 5.82
N PHE A 65 -1.58 2.28 5.16
CA PHE A 65 -1.57 2.53 3.72
C PHE A 65 -2.23 3.87 3.38
N VAL A 66 -1.95 4.39 2.19
CA VAL A 66 -2.61 5.60 1.69
C VAL A 66 -3.90 5.21 0.98
N GLY A 67 -5.02 5.75 1.44
CA GLY A 67 -6.32 5.63 0.77
C GLY A 67 -6.66 6.91 0.02
N LYS A 68 -7.30 6.77 -1.14
CA LYS A 68 -7.82 7.87 -1.95
C LYS A 68 -9.33 7.98 -1.79
N LYS A 69 -9.86 9.20 -1.68
CA LYS A 69 -11.28 9.49 -1.61
C LYS A 69 -12.04 8.77 -2.74
N ASP A 70 -13.17 8.18 -2.39
CA ASP A 70 -14.08 7.44 -3.27
C ASP A 70 -13.51 6.13 -3.85
N ALA A 71 -12.22 5.80 -3.62
CA ALA A 71 -11.67 4.49 -3.94
C ALA A 71 -12.22 3.45 -2.97
N ARG A 72 -12.42 2.22 -3.47
CA ARG A 72 -12.93 1.11 -2.68
C ARG A 72 -11.79 0.14 -2.39
N TYR A 73 -11.65 -0.24 -1.13
CA TYR A 73 -10.58 -1.13 -0.67
C TYR A 73 -11.17 -2.39 -0.07
N ARG A 74 -10.49 -3.51 -0.29
CA ARG A 74 -10.67 -4.77 0.43
C ARG A 74 -9.40 -5.03 1.22
N VAL A 75 -9.52 -5.04 2.55
CA VAL A 75 -8.42 -5.32 3.46
C VAL A 75 -8.73 -6.65 4.13
N PHE A 76 -7.81 -7.60 4.12
CA PHE A 76 -8.11 -8.95 4.58
C PHE A 76 -6.87 -9.69 5.08
N THR A 77 -7.11 -10.66 5.96
CA THR A 77 -6.13 -11.67 6.33
C THR A 77 -6.42 -12.97 5.57
N HIS A 78 -5.41 -13.81 5.37
CA HIS A 78 -5.56 -15.14 4.78
C HIS A 78 -4.38 -16.06 5.18
N ASP A 79 -4.42 -17.33 4.77
CA ASP A 79 -3.40 -18.35 5.07
C ASP A 79 -3.05 -18.45 6.57
N LEU A 80 -4.06 -18.30 7.43
CA LEU A 80 -3.94 -18.45 8.88
C LEU A 80 -3.55 -19.90 9.22
N GLN A 81 -2.45 -20.05 9.95
CA GLN A 81 -2.13 -21.34 10.55
C GLN A 81 -3.09 -21.68 11.70
N ALA A 82 -3.30 -22.99 11.91
CA ALA A 82 -4.15 -23.48 12.98
C ALA A 82 -3.71 -22.94 14.35
N GLY A 83 -4.66 -22.33 15.08
CA GLY A 83 -4.39 -21.64 16.34
C GLY A 83 -4.49 -20.11 16.24
N LEU A 84 -4.70 -19.57 15.04
CA LEU A 84 -5.10 -18.17 14.84
C LEU A 84 -6.59 -18.05 14.55
N ASP A 85 -7.12 -16.88 14.91
CA ASP A 85 -8.47 -16.40 14.66
C ASP A 85 -8.41 -14.87 14.65
N THR A 86 -8.30 -14.27 13.47
CA THR A 86 -7.98 -12.85 13.40
C THR A 86 -9.23 -12.01 13.59
N ARG A 87 -9.08 -10.82 14.20
CA ARG A 87 -10.03 -9.72 14.06
C ARG A 87 -9.33 -8.52 13.42
N LEU A 88 -9.92 -8.00 12.36
CA LEU A 88 -9.44 -6.83 11.61
C LEU A 88 -10.29 -5.59 11.93
N THR A 89 -9.64 -4.50 12.31
CA THR A 89 -10.27 -3.18 12.51
C THR A 89 -9.59 -2.15 11.63
N ILE A 90 -10.34 -1.40 10.83
CA ILE A 90 -9.82 -0.32 10.00
C ILE A 90 -10.15 1.04 10.63
N TYR A 91 -9.13 1.88 10.76
CA TYR A 91 -9.24 3.27 11.17
C TYR A 91 -9.01 4.20 9.97
N GLY A 92 -9.87 5.20 9.83
CA GLY A 92 -9.69 6.27 8.84
C GLY A 92 -8.66 7.32 9.28
N PRO A 93 -8.38 8.32 8.43
CA PRO A 93 -7.36 9.34 8.71
C PRO A 93 -7.66 10.23 9.93
N ASP A 94 -8.90 10.24 10.42
CA ASP A 94 -9.31 10.95 11.64
C ASP A 94 -9.15 10.10 12.92
N GLY A 95 -8.67 8.86 12.80
CA GLY A 95 -8.59 7.90 13.91
C GLY A 95 -9.93 7.22 14.24
N ASN A 96 -11.00 7.52 13.50
CA ASN A 96 -12.30 6.86 13.67
C ASN A 96 -12.28 5.46 13.04
N VAL A 97 -12.95 4.49 13.68
CA VAL A 97 -13.18 3.17 13.09
C VAL A 97 -14.14 3.30 11.90
N ILE A 98 -13.74 2.77 10.74
CA ILE A 98 -14.55 2.75 9.52
C ILE A 98 -15.13 1.37 9.20
N GLY A 99 -14.55 0.32 9.78
CA GLY A 99 -15.02 -1.04 9.61
C GLY A 99 -14.29 -2.00 10.54
N GLN A 100 -14.95 -3.08 10.90
CA GLN A 100 -14.37 -4.16 11.68
C GLN A 100 -15.04 -5.47 11.29
N ASN A 101 -14.25 -6.54 11.23
CA ASN A 101 -14.74 -7.88 10.98
C ASN A 101 -13.81 -8.91 11.65
N ASP A 102 -14.42 -9.98 12.14
CA ASP A 102 -13.74 -11.10 12.81
C ASP A 102 -13.57 -12.23 11.79
N ASP A 103 -14.70 -12.77 11.35
CA ASP A 103 -14.77 -13.81 10.32
C ASP A 103 -15.29 -13.24 8.99
N ALA A 104 -14.52 -13.44 7.92
CA ALA A 104 -14.92 -13.06 6.56
C ALA A 104 -16.16 -13.85 6.09
N GLU A 105 -16.30 -15.09 6.55
CA GLU A 105 -17.43 -16.00 6.30
C GLU A 105 -17.60 -16.94 7.50
N ASP A 106 -18.80 -17.52 7.71
CA ASP A 106 -19.13 -18.37 8.89
C ASP A 106 -18.16 -19.52 9.20
N THR A 107 -17.40 -19.99 8.21
CA THR A 107 -16.43 -21.09 8.35
C THR A 107 -14.97 -20.64 8.29
N SER A 108 -14.72 -19.35 8.06
CA SER A 108 -13.39 -18.74 8.04
C SER A 108 -13.06 -18.19 9.41
N ARG A 109 -11.77 -18.19 9.75
CA ARG A 109 -11.18 -17.47 10.89
C ARG A 109 -10.38 -16.24 10.48
N ALA A 110 -10.32 -16.02 9.17
CA ALA A 110 -9.65 -14.90 8.56
C ALA A 110 -10.66 -13.75 8.44
N SER A 111 -10.21 -12.53 8.65
CA SER A 111 -11.06 -11.34 8.64
C SER A 111 -11.01 -10.61 7.32
N GLU A 112 -12.09 -9.91 6.98
CA GLU A 112 -12.16 -9.04 5.82
C GLU A 112 -12.98 -7.78 6.09
N VAL A 113 -12.46 -6.63 5.69
CA VAL A 113 -13.20 -5.36 5.66
C VAL A 113 -13.15 -4.77 4.26
N ILE A 114 -14.33 -4.55 3.68
CA ILE A 114 -14.49 -3.79 2.43
C ILE A 114 -15.08 -2.41 2.76
N PHE A 115 -14.43 -1.33 2.32
CA PHE A 115 -14.91 0.03 2.55
C PHE A 115 -14.62 0.95 1.36
N THR A 116 -15.38 2.05 1.26
CA THR A 116 -15.06 3.18 0.37
C THR A 116 -14.42 4.28 1.20
N ALA A 117 -13.23 4.72 0.81
CA ALA A 117 -12.49 5.74 1.53
C ALA A 117 -13.23 7.10 1.49
N PRO A 118 -13.67 7.66 2.63
CA PRO A 118 -14.43 8.92 2.64
C PRO A 118 -13.59 10.14 2.25
N LYS A 119 -12.26 10.05 2.35
CA LYS A 119 -11.31 11.10 2.00
C LYS A 119 -9.91 10.54 1.78
N ASP A 120 -9.05 11.36 1.19
CA ASP A 120 -7.63 11.06 1.08
C ASP A 120 -6.97 11.02 2.46
N GLY A 121 -5.99 10.14 2.63
CA GLY A 121 -5.13 10.14 3.82
C GLY A 121 -4.59 8.76 4.19
N PHE A 122 -3.95 8.70 5.35
CA PHE A 122 -3.49 7.44 5.92
C PHE A 122 -4.64 6.69 6.59
N TYR A 123 -4.76 5.42 6.24
CA TYR A 123 -5.64 4.45 6.87
C TYR A 123 -4.79 3.45 7.63
N PHE A 124 -5.32 2.95 8.74
CA PHE A 124 -4.63 2.00 9.59
C PHE A 124 -5.46 0.74 9.74
N ALA A 125 -4.85 -0.43 9.53
CA ALA A 125 -5.43 -1.72 9.80
C ALA A 125 -4.81 -2.25 11.10
N ARG A 126 -5.64 -2.65 12.05
CA ARG A 126 -5.23 -3.34 13.27
C ARG A 126 -5.70 -4.78 13.18
N VAL A 127 -4.77 -5.71 13.30
CA VAL A 127 -5.03 -7.15 13.36
C VAL A 127 -4.75 -7.62 14.79
N GLU A 128 -5.60 -8.51 15.31
CA GLU A 128 -5.37 -9.16 16.61
C GLU A 128 -5.85 -10.61 16.55
N ASN A 129 -5.35 -11.47 17.44
CA ASN A 129 -5.78 -12.86 17.55
C ASN A 129 -6.84 -13.02 18.65
N LEU A 130 -8.01 -13.56 18.31
CA LEU A 130 -9.07 -13.94 19.25
C LEU A 130 -9.01 -15.41 19.67
N ALA A 131 -8.19 -16.22 19.00
CA ALA A 131 -8.12 -17.65 19.28
C ALA A 131 -7.65 -17.89 20.73
N PRO A 132 -8.33 -18.76 21.49
CA PRO A 132 -7.82 -19.17 22.78
C PRO A 132 -6.58 -20.05 22.58
N GLY A 133 -5.43 -19.64 23.12
CA GLY A 133 -4.23 -20.46 23.11
C GLY A 133 -2.96 -19.67 22.82
N ASP A 134 -1.88 -20.42 22.60
CA ASP A 134 -0.56 -19.86 22.29
C ASP A 134 -0.39 -19.72 20.78
N ALA A 135 -0.21 -18.48 20.32
CA ALA A 135 0.04 -18.12 18.93
C ALA A 135 1.53 -18.26 18.53
N THR A 136 2.40 -18.70 19.44
CA THR A 136 3.84 -18.85 19.18
C THR A 136 4.10 -19.59 17.86
N ASN A 137 4.85 -18.92 16.98
CA ASN A 137 5.25 -19.38 15.65
C ASN A 137 4.08 -19.73 14.72
N ARG A 138 2.87 -19.22 14.98
CA ARG A 138 1.74 -19.30 14.04
C ARG A 138 1.76 -18.09 13.14
N THR A 139 1.59 -18.33 11.84
CA THR A 139 1.66 -17.27 10.84
C THR A 139 0.34 -17.01 10.15
N TYR A 140 0.22 -15.80 9.60
CA TYR A 140 -0.83 -15.41 8.67
C TYR A 140 -0.25 -14.53 7.55
N CYS A 141 -1.11 -14.19 6.57
CA CYS A 141 -0.84 -13.19 5.54
C CYS A 141 -1.83 -12.02 5.66
N PHE A 142 -1.35 -10.80 5.40
CA PHE A 142 -2.15 -9.57 5.32
C PHE A 142 -2.05 -8.94 3.93
N GLU A 143 -3.18 -8.54 3.36
CA GLU A 143 -3.24 -7.96 2.01
C GLU A 143 -4.30 -6.86 1.88
N ILE A 144 -4.07 -5.97 0.91
CA ILE A 144 -4.94 -4.85 0.58
C ILE A 144 -5.12 -4.82 -0.93
N ASP A 145 -6.35 -5.02 -1.38
CA ASP A 145 -6.74 -4.80 -2.77
C ASP A 145 -7.40 -3.42 -2.90
N GLU A 146 -7.04 -2.69 -3.96
CA GLU A 146 -7.90 -1.63 -4.47
C GLU A 146 -8.92 -2.31 -5.39
N LEU A 147 -10.17 -2.35 -4.95
CA LEU A 147 -11.26 -2.86 -5.77
C LEU A 147 -11.59 -1.82 -6.84
N ASP A 148 -11.94 -2.29 -8.04
CA ASP A 148 -12.30 -1.43 -9.16
C ASP A 148 -13.20 -0.28 -8.70
N ARG A 149 -12.78 0.95 -8.99
CA ARG A 149 -13.69 2.10 -9.01
C ARG A 149 -14.86 1.66 -9.90
N PRO A 150 -16.13 2.00 -9.61
CA PRO A 150 -17.03 2.22 -10.73
C PRO A 150 -16.35 3.29 -11.57
N THR A 151 -15.60 2.88 -12.59
CA THR A 151 -15.13 3.77 -13.63
C THR A 151 -16.40 4.45 -14.08
N ALA A 152 -16.51 5.77 -13.89
CA ALA A 152 -17.37 6.51 -14.78
C ALA A 152 -16.81 6.20 -16.16
N THR A 153 -17.37 5.20 -16.84
CA THR A 153 -17.14 5.02 -18.25
C THR A 153 -17.62 6.33 -18.84
N PRO A 154 -16.76 7.19 -19.41
CA PRO A 154 -17.29 8.14 -20.37
C PRO A 154 -18.01 7.27 -21.39
N SER A 155 -19.34 7.36 -21.44
CA SER A 155 -20.11 6.69 -22.47
C SER A 155 -19.73 7.35 -23.77
N ASN A 156 -18.75 6.78 -24.46
CA ASN A 156 -18.20 7.26 -25.73
C ASN A 156 -19.32 7.33 -26.77
N THR A 157 -19.94 8.51 -26.88
CA THR A 157 -20.46 8.94 -28.17
C THR A 157 -19.27 9.59 -28.86
N PRO A 158 -18.76 9.05 -29.99
CA PRO A 158 -17.69 9.70 -30.73
C PRO A 158 -18.06 11.15 -31.02
N VAL A 159 -17.27 12.10 -30.48
CA VAL A 159 -17.41 13.52 -30.81
C VAL A 159 -16.61 13.74 -32.09
N ALA A 160 -17.26 14.17 -33.16
CA ALA A 160 -16.59 14.39 -34.43
C ALA A 160 -15.52 15.48 -34.26
N GLY A 161 -14.27 15.12 -34.56
CA GLY A 161 -13.14 16.04 -34.45
C GLY A 161 -12.38 15.98 -33.12
N ALA A 162 -12.85 15.22 -32.13
CA ALA A 162 -12.03 14.88 -30.97
C ALA A 162 -10.82 14.02 -31.40
N ASP A 163 -9.68 14.26 -30.78
CA ASP A 163 -8.46 13.50 -31.04
C ASP A 163 -8.40 12.18 -30.29
N GLU A 164 -7.30 11.46 -30.48
CA GLU A 164 -7.07 10.11 -29.96
C GLU A 164 -6.89 10.04 -28.44
N CYS A 165 -6.60 11.17 -27.78
CA CYS A 165 -6.33 11.22 -26.36
C CYS A 165 -7.58 11.52 -25.52
N GLU A 166 -8.69 11.94 -26.14
CA GLU A 166 -9.91 12.26 -25.39
C GLU A 166 -10.50 11.02 -24.68
N PHE A 167 -10.86 11.09 -23.39
CA PHE A 167 -11.21 12.28 -22.62
C PHE A 167 -10.10 12.74 -21.65
N ASN A 168 -9.17 13.61 -22.05
CA ASN A 168 -7.95 13.95 -21.28
C ASN A 168 -8.04 15.28 -20.50
N SER A 169 -9.22 15.94 -20.47
CA SER A 169 -9.44 17.21 -19.76
C SER A 169 -9.30 17.20 -18.23
N LYS A 170 -8.93 16.07 -17.62
CA LYS A 170 -8.66 15.95 -16.18
C LYS A 170 -7.39 15.14 -15.94
N ILE A 171 -6.63 15.50 -14.91
CA ILE A 171 -5.35 14.84 -14.59
C ILE A 171 -5.50 13.33 -14.35
N GLU A 172 -6.66 12.88 -13.84
CA GLU A 172 -6.99 11.46 -13.65
C GLU A 172 -7.06 10.67 -14.97
N PHE A 173 -7.29 11.35 -16.10
CA PHE A 173 -7.42 10.78 -17.44
C PHE A 173 -6.32 11.29 -18.39
N ALA A 174 -5.23 11.85 -17.85
CA ALA A 174 -4.16 12.41 -18.66
C ALA A 174 -3.57 11.39 -19.65
N CYS A 175 -3.40 11.83 -20.90
CA CYS A 175 -2.88 11.00 -21.98
C CYS A 175 -1.37 10.78 -21.82
N GLU A 176 -0.88 9.58 -22.14
CA GLU A 176 0.56 9.29 -22.06
C GLU A 176 1.29 9.79 -23.29
N ILE A 177 2.37 10.56 -23.09
CA ILE A 177 3.28 10.94 -24.16
C ILE A 177 4.72 10.57 -23.80
N GLY A 178 5.39 9.89 -24.73
CA GLY A 178 6.78 9.49 -24.61
C GLY A 178 7.77 10.55 -25.11
N VAL A 179 9.02 10.47 -24.67
CA VAL A 179 10.10 11.33 -25.17
C VAL A 179 10.29 11.10 -26.68
N GLY A 180 10.28 12.20 -27.46
CA GLY A 180 10.40 12.15 -28.92
C GLY A 180 9.12 11.76 -29.66
N GLN A 181 7.99 11.63 -28.95
CA GLN A 181 6.68 11.47 -29.58
C GLN A 181 6.09 12.84 -29.94
N THR A 182 5.37 12.88 -31.06
CA THR A 182 4.51 14.00 -31.44
C THR A 182 3.12 13.43 -31.61
N LEU A 183 2.15 13.97 -30.87
CA LEU A 183 0.75 13.60 -31.01
C LEU A 183 -0.01 14.68 -31.76
N SER A 184 -1.05 14.29 -32.51
CA SER A 184 -1.91 15.22 -33.24
C SER A 184 -3.17 15.48 -32.43
N MET A 185 -3.27 16.68 -31.89
CA MET A 185 -4.30 17.05 -30.92
C MET A 185 -5.31 18.04 -31.51
N SER A 186 -6.47 18.09 -30.89
CA SER A 186 -7.58 18.99 -31.21
C SER A 186 -7.98 19.78 -29.97
N PHE A 187 -8.72 20.87 -30.14
CA PHE A 187 -9.38 21.56 -29.02
C PHE A 187 -10.89 21.48 -29.22
N VAL A 188 -11.43 20.26 -29.28
CA VAL A 188 -12.84 19.95 -29.48
C VAL A 188 -13.43 19.46 -28.16
N PRO A 189 -14.13 20.33 -27.39
CA PRO A 189 -14.67 19.95 -26.09
C PRO A 189 -15.57 18.72 -26.20
N THR A 190 -15.22 17.70 -25.42
CA THR A 190 -15.97 16.46 -25.34
C THR A 190 -16.99 16.48 -24.19
N LEU A 191 -17.86 15.46 -24.13
CA LEU A 191 -18.94 15.40 -23.14
C LEU A 191 -18.39 15.46 -21.71
N GLY A 192 -18.74 16.52 -20.98
CA GLY A 192 -18.31 16.73 -19.60
C GLY A 192 -17.24 17.81 -19.42
N SER A 193 -16.78 18.44 -20.51
CA SER A 193 -15.94 19.64 -20.47
C SER A 193 -16.63 20.82 -21.18
N SER A 194 -16.46 22.03 -20.64
CA SER A 194 -16.88 23.28 -21.30
C SER A 194 -15.78 23.89 -22.17
N GLN A 195 -14.57 23.34 -22.04
CA GLN A 195 -13.37 23.69 -22.76
C GLN A 195 -12.54 22.42 -22.90
N ASP A 196 -11.91 22.24 -24.04
CA ASP A 196 -10.96 21.16 -24.24
C ASP A 196 -9.60 21.57 -23.64
N THR A 197 -9.14 20.77 -22.68
CA THR A 197 -7.85 20.95 -22.00
C THR A 197 -7.03 19.70 -22.17
N ASP A 198 -6.01 19.72 -23.02
CA ASP A 198 -5.17 18.56 -23.19
C ASP A 198 -4.21 18.38 -22.00
N ILE A 199 -4.45 17.36 -21.17
CA ILE A 199 -3.53 16.99 -20.09
C ILE A 199 -2.74 15.75 -20.49
N PHE A 200 -1.42 15.88 -20.43
CA PHE A 200 -0.50 14.78 -20.69
C PHE A 200 0.28 14.40 -19.44
N LYS A 201 0.62 13.12 -19.32
CA LYS A 201 1.61 12.64 -18.37
C LYS A 201 2.81 12.06 -19.11
N LEU A 202 4.00 12.39 -18.61
CA LEU A 202 5.27 12.02 -19.21
C LEU A 202 6.23 11.47 -18.15
N TRP A 203 6.98 10.43 -18.51
CA TRP A 203 7.96 9.81 -17.63
C TRP A 203 9.29 10.54 -17.72
N MET A 204 9.69 11.23 -16.63
CA MET A 204 10.96 11.96 -16.55
C MET A 204 12.04 11.19 -15.79
N LYS A 205 13.29 11.36 -16.22
CA LYS A 205 14.49 10.93 -15.50
C LYS A 205 15.15 12.13 -14.81
N PRO A 206 15.70 11.97 -13.58
CA PRO A 206 16.45 13.01 -12.90
C PRO A 206 17.63 13.52 -13.74
N ASN A 207 17.94 14.81 -13.62
CA ASN A 207 19.09 15.48 -14.26
C ASN A 207 19.08 15.47 -15.81
N ILE A 208 17.92 15.29 -16.43
CA ILE A 208 17.72 15.48 -17.86
C ILE A 208 16.91 16.74 -18.09
N THR A 209 17.33 17.56 -19.05
CA THR A 209 16.54 18.71 -19.52
C THR A 209 15.58 18.21 -20.60
N TYR A 210 14.28 18.48 -20.39
CA TYR A 210 13.23 18.19 -21.34
C TYR A 210 12.74 19.48 -21.98
N THR A 211 12.41 19.42 -23.26
CA THR A 211 11.74 20.49 -24.00
C THR A 211 10.40 19.97 -24.47
N CYS A 212 9.33 20.69 -24.13
CA CYS A 212 8.00 20.47 -24.68
C CYS A 212 7.63 21.69 -25.52
N GLU A 213 7.10 21.46 -26.71
CA GLU A 213 6.73 22.51 -27.64
C GLU A 213 5.39 22.16 -28.30
N THR A 214 4.56 23.17 -28.52
CA THR A 214 3.40 23.07 -29.40
C THR A 214 3.82 23.53 -30.78
N LEU A 215 3.52 22.74 -31.80
CA LEU A 215 3.94 22.97 -33.18
C LEU A 215 2.72 22.95 -34.12
N ASN A 216 2.86 23.54 -35.30
CA ASN A 216 1.84 23.51 -36.37
C ASN A 216 0.44 23.98 -35.94
N LEU A 217 0.38 24.99 -35.07
CA LEU A 217 -0.87 25.57 -34.58
C LEU A 217 -1.68 26.20 -35.72
N ALA A 218 -3.01 26.04 -35.67
CA ALA A 218 -3.90 26.79 -36.56
C ALA A 218 -3.80 28.29 -36.25
N ALA A 219 -4.10 29.14 -37.23
CA ALA A 219 -3.86 30.59 -37.15
C ALA A 219 -4.61 31.32 -36.02
N VAL A 220 -5.58 30.67 -35.38
CA VAL A 220 -6.39 31.21 -34.28
C VAL A 220 -6.14 30.52 -32.94
N THR A 221 -5.22 29.56 -32.91
CA THR A 221 -4.93 28.76 -31.71
C THR A 221 -3.81 29.44 -30.93
N ASP A 222 -4.12 29.81 -29.68
CA ASP A 222 -3.15 30.27 -28.70
C ASP A 222 -3.07 29.22 -27.59
N THR A 223 -1.87 28.65 -27.41
CA THR A 223 -1.65 27.58 -26.44
C THR A 223 -0.83 28.09 -25.27
N ASN A 224 -1.20 27.65 -24.08
CA ASN A 224 -0.39 27.81 -22.89
C ASN A 224 -0.05 26.42 -22.33
N MET A 225 1.20 26.23 -21.92
CA MET A 225 1.62 25.01 -21.23
C MET A 225 1.91 25.31 -19.77
N ILE A 226 1.34 24.48 -18.89
CA ILE A 226 1.58 24.51 -17.45
C ILE A 226 2.18 23.17 -17.07
N PHE A 227 3.23 23.18 -16.27
CA PHE A 227 3.92 21.97 -15.84
C PHE A 227 3.57 21.67 -14.39
N LEU A 228 2.89 20.55 -14.17
CA LEU A 228 2.47 20.14 -12.85
C LEU A 228 3.41 19.07 -12.28
N ASP A 229 3.60 19.09 -10.96
CA ASP A 229 4.25 18.01 -10.23
C ASP A 229 3.40 16.72 -10.25
N ARG A 230 3.94 15.63 -9.67
CA ARG A 230 3.23 14.32 -9.61
C ARG A 230 1.89 14.36 -8.86
N ASN A 231 1.64 15.41 -8.09
CA ASN A 231 0.44 15.61 -7.30
C ASN A 231 -0.52 16.62 -7.98
N GLY A 232 -0.18 17.16 -9.15
CA GLY A 232 -0.99 18.12 -9.89
C GLY A 232 -0.81 19.57 -9.44
N ASN A 233 0.26 19.91 -8.73
CA ASN A 233 0.56 21.29 -8.33
C ASN A 233 1.46 21.97 -9.37
N ASP A 234 1.20 23.25 -9.64
CA ASP A 234 2.05 24.15 -10.46
C ASP A 234 3.30 24.61 -9.70
#